data_AF-A0A1Q7B405-F1
#
_entry.id   AF-A0A1Q7B405-F1
#
_cell.length_a   1.000
_cell.length_b   1.000
_cell.length_c   1.000
_cell.angle_alpha   90.00
_cell.angle_beta   90.00
_cell.angle_gamma   90.00
#
_symmetry.space_group_name_H-M   'P 1'
#
loop_
_entity.id
_entity.type
_entity.pdbx_description
1 polymer ?
#
loop_
_entity_poly.entity_id
_entity_poly.type
_entity_poly.pdbx_seq_one_letter_code
_entity_poly.pdbx_strand_id
1 'polypeptide(L)'
;MDDLLEQRQQTHGDFTDVALVAQATKDIWRAGAGWKNLSPVQREGLEMIAHKIARIICGNPNHLDHYIDIVGYAQRIIERTKRNDPSGAGYS
;
A
#
# COMPACT_ATOMS: atom_id res chain seq x y z
N MET A 1 26.19 7.18 -6.16
CA MET A 1 25.04 6.35 -6.58
C MET A 1 24.84 5.26 -5.55
N ASP A 2 25.92 4.57 -5.18
CA ASP A 2 25.90 3.43 -4.26
C ASP A 2 25.51 3.81 -2.82
N ASP A 3 26.01 4.92 -2.28
CA ASP A 3 25.63 5.40 -0.92
C ASP A 3 24.11 5.61 -0.75
N LEU A 4 23.44 6.10 -1.79
CA LEU A 4 21.99 6.31 -1.77
C LEU A 4 21.22 4.98 -1.81
N LEU A 5 21.78 3.97 -2.48
CA LEU A 5 21.19 2.63 -2.55
C LEU A 5 21.34 1.91 -1.21
N GLU A 6 22.51 2.00 -0.58
CA GLU A 6 22.74 1.41 0.75
C GLU A 6 21.85 2.04 1.83
N GLN A 7 21.77 3.38 1.87
CA GLN A 7 20.90 4.07 2.82
C GLN A 7 19.43 3.69 2.63
N ARG A 8 18.99 3.52 1.37
CA ARG A 8 17.63 3.05 1.08
C ARG A 8 17.44 1.58 1.43
N GLN A 9 18.43 0.73 1.27
CA GLN A 9 18.32 -0.68 1.64
C GLN A 9 18.16 -0.84 3.16
N GLN A 10 18.83 0.01 3.96
CA GLN A 10 18.69 0.00 5.41
C GLN A 10 17.30 0.42 5.90
N THR A 11 16.65 1.38 5.25
CA THR A 11 15.29 1.81 5.64
C THR A 11 14.22 0.93 5.01
N HIS A 12 14.37 0.60 3.75
CA HIS A 12 13.34 0.04 2.91
C HIS A 12 13.47 -1.47 2.69
N GLY A 13 14.54 -2.09 3.17
CA GLY A 13 14.84 -3.50 2.92
C GLY A 13 15.40 -3.75 1.52
N ASP A 14 15.88 -4.97 1.31
CA ASP A 14 16.31 -5.43 0.00
C ASP A 14 15.15 -5.35 -1.01
N PHE A 15 15.44 -4.83 -2.21
CA PHE A 15 14.39 -4.62 -3.20
C PHE A 15 13.78 -5.93 -3.70
N THR A 16 14.56 -7.01 -3.75
CA THR A 16 14.11 -8.34 -4.19
C THR A 16 13.09 -8.90 -3.20
N ASP A 17 13.41 -8.83 -1.90
CA ASP A 17 12.53 -9.33 -0.84
C ASP A 17 11.24 -8.51 -0.76
N VAL A 18 11.35 -7.18 -0.86
CA VAL A 18 10.19 -6.28 -0.91
C VAL A 18 9.33 -6.59 -2.12
N ALA A 19 9.92 -6.80 -3.30
CA ALA A 19 9.19 -7.13 -4.51
C ALA A 19 8.44 -8.46 -4.35
N LEU A 20 9.09 -9.48 -3.79
CA LEU A 20 8.48 -10.79 -3.52
C LEU A 20 7.26 -10.65 -2.59
N VAL A 21 7.44 -10.01 -1.42
CA VAL A 21 6.37 -9.86 -0.43
C VAL A 21 5.22 -9.00 -0.97
N ALA A 22 5.53 -7.89 -1.64
CA ALA A 22 4.53 -7.00 -2.20
C ALA A 22 3.72 -7.67 -3.30
N GLN A 23 4.35 -8.37 -4.25
CA GLN A 23 3.62 -9.03 -5.35
C GLN A 23 2.79 -10.21 -4.84
N ALA A 24 3.33 -11.06 -3.96
CA ALA A 24 2.56 -12.16 -3.38
C ALA A 24 1.31 -11.66 -2.63
N THR A 25 1.44 -10.58 -1.86
CA THR A 25 0.30 -9.95 -1.17
C THR A 25 -0.74 -9.42 -2.16
N LYS A 26 -0.30 -8.73 -3.22
CA LYS A 26 -1.20 -8.22 -4.26
C LYS A 26 -1.95 -9.34 -4.96
N ASP A 27 -1.29 -10.46 -5.24
CA ASP A 27 -1.92 -11.60 -5.91
C ASP A 27 -3.01 -12.24 -5.06
N ILE A 28 -2.76 -12.37 -3.74
CA ILE A 28 -3.79 -12.80 -2.78
C ILE A 28 -5.01 -11.87 -2.83
N TRP A 29 -4.80 -10.55 -2.86
CA TRP A 29 -5.89 -9.58 -2.89
C TRP A 29 -6.64 -9.57 -4.24
N ARG A 30 -5.91 -9.70 -5.36
CA ARG A 30 -6.47 -9.79 -6.71
C ARG A 30 -7.33 -11.04 -6.90
N ALA A 31 -7.00 -12.13 -6.22
CA ALA A 31 -7.78 -13.36 -6.24
C ALA A 31 -9.14 -13.24 -5.51
N GLY A 32 -9.34 -12.23 -4.67
CA GLY A 32 -10.60 -12.00 -3.97
C GLY A 32 -11.76 -11.66 -4.91
N ALA A 33 -12.94 -12.27 -4.70
CA ALA A 33 -14.11 -12.09 -5.57
C ALA A 33 -14.58 -10.63 -5.71
N GLY A 34 -14.29 -9.78 -4.71
CA GLY A 34 -14.59 -8.35 -4.70
C GLY A 34 -13.61 -7.48 -5.49
N TRP A 35 -12.44 -7.98 -5.89
CA TRP A 35 -11.41 -7.18 -6.55
C TRP A 35 -11.89 -6.51 -7.85
N LYS A 36 -12.68 -7.26 -8.63
CA LYS A 36 -13.28 -6.78 -9.89
C LYS A 36 -14.25 -5.60 -9.69
N ASN A 37 -14.81 -5.44 -8.50
CA ASN A 37 -15.76 -4.36 -8.18
C ASN A 37 -15.05 -3.06 -7.77
N LEU A 38 -13.75 -3.12 -7.47
CA LEU A 38 -12.98 -1.95 -7.06
C LEU A 38 -12.75 -1.01 -8.25
N SER A 39 -12.89 0.30 -8.00
CA SER A 39 -12.46 1.34 -8.92
C SER A 39 -10.93 1.35 -9.09
N PRO A 40 -10.38 1.93 -10.17
CA PRO A 40 -8.93 2.02 -10.37
C PRO A 40 -8.20 2.68 -9.20
N VAL A 41 -8.78 3.71 -8.57
CA VAL A 41 -8.18 4.39 -7.42
C VAL A 41 -8.14 3.51 -6.18
N GLN A 42 -9.20 2.72 -5.95
CA GLN A 42 -9.24 1.76 -4.84
C GLN A 42 -8.19 0.66 -5.02
N ARG A 43 -8.05 0.12 -6.24
CA ARG A 43 -7.01 -0.88 -6.55
C ARG A 43 -5.61 -0.32 -6.34
N GLU A 44 -5.31 0.82 -6.94
CA GLU A 44 -3.99 1.47 -6.81
C GLU A 44 -3.64 1.76 -5.34
N GLY A 45 -4.58 2.34 -4.59
CA GLY A 45 -4.36 2.65 -3.18
C GLY A 45 -4.06 1.40 -2.35
N LEU A 46 -4.80 0.31 -2.57
CA LEU A 46 -4.49 -0.97 -1.93
C LEU A 46 -3.10 -1.46 -2.35
N GLU A 47 -2.79 -1.50 -3.64
CA GLU A 47 -1.48 -1.97 -4.12
C GLU A 47 -0.30 -1.16 -3.54
N MET A 48 -0.48 0.14 -3.33
CA MET A 48 0.52 0.99 -2.67
C MET A 48 0.64 0.70 -1.16
N ILE A 49 -0.47 0.41 -0.48
CA ILE A 49 -0.47 -0.06 0.91
C ILE A 49 0.29 -1.39 1.04
N ALA A 50 0.04 -2.37 0.14
CA ALA A 50 0.79 -3.62 0.11
C ALA A 50 2.30 -3.37 -0.03
N HIS A 51 2.70 -2.43 -0.88
CA HIS A 51 4.11 -2.11 -1.06
C HIS A 51 4.73 -1.52 0.21
N LYS A 52 4.03 -0.63 0.93
CA LYS A 52 4.52 -0.05 2.19
C LYS A 52 4.60 -1.09 3.30
N ILE A 53 3.64 -2.01 3.39
CA ILE A 53 3.70 -3.15 4.31
C ILE A 53 4.92 -4.03 4.00
N ALA A 54 5.21 -4.31 2.73
CA ALA A 54 6.41 -5.06 2.36
C ALA A 54 7.71 -4.36 2.77
N ARG A 55 7.77 -3.03 2.64
CA ARG A 55 8.90 -2.21 3.11
C ARG A 55 9.09 -2.28 4.63
N ILE A 56 7.99 -2.30 5.40
CA ILE A 56 8.04 -2.47 6.87
C ILE A 56 8.57 -3.86 7.25
N ILE A 57 8.12 -4.91 6.57
CA ILE A 57 8.50 -6.30 6.88
C ILE A 57 9.96 -6.59 6.51
N CYS A 58 10.40 -6.14 5.33
CA CYS A 58 11.73 -6.46 4.80
C CYS A 58 12.80 -5.44 5.20
N GLY A 59 12.38 -4.26 5.68
CA GLY A 59 13.23 -3.14 6.02
C GLY A 59 13.17 -2.76 7.48
N ASN A 60 13.16 -1.46 7.77
CA ASN A 60 13.11 -0.93 9.11
C ASN A 60 11.67 -0.64 9.55
N PRO A 61 11.10 -1.43 10.48
CA PRO A 61 9.72 -1.22 10.95
C PRO A 61 9.54 0.05 11.79
N ASN A 62 10.63 0.70 12.22
CA ASN A 62 10.60 1.97 12.94
C ASN A 62 10.69 3.19 12.01
N HIS A 63 10.73 2.99 10.69
CA HIS A 63 10.71 4.09 9.72
C HIS A 63 9.28 4.61 9.54
N LEU A 64 8.95 5.67 10.29
CA LEU A 64 7.59 6.21 10.46
C LEU A 64 6.89 6.55 9.14
N ASP A 65 7.63 7.03 8.14
CA ASP A 65 7.09 7.45 6.85
C ASP A 65 6.28 6.35 6.16
N HIS A 66 6.61 5.08 6.38
CA HIS A 66 5.84 3.95 5.83
C HIS A 66 4.40 3.92 6.33
N TYR A 67 4.17 4.20 7.62
CA TYR A 67 2.83 4.25 8.18
C TYR A 67 2.08 5.51 7.76
N ILE A 68 2.79 6.65 7.68
CA ILE A 68 2.22 7.91 7.18
C ILE A 68 1.71 7.73 5.74
N ASP A 69 2.51 7.10 4.88
CA ASP A 69 2.12 6.79 3.51
C ASP A 69 0.88 5.90 3.44
N ILE A 70 0.80 4.85 4.27
CA ILE A 70 -0.38 3.96 4.35
C ILE A 70 -1.64 4.77 4.69
N VAL A 71 -1.57 5.65 5.69
CA VAL A 71 -2.68 6.54 6.06
C VAL A 71 -3.05 7.45 4.88
N GLY A 72 -2.07 8.03 4.20
CA GLY A 72 -2.30 8.89 3.04
C GLY A 72 -3.00 8.17 1.87
N TYR A 73 -2.60 6.94 1.54
CA TYR A 73 -3.29 6.14 0.53
C TYR A 73 -4.71 5.77 0.95
N ALA A 74 -4.91 5.39 2.22
CA ALA A 74 -6.24 5.09 2.76
C ALA A 74 -7.17 6.32 2.70
N GLN A 75 -6.66 7.51 3.02
CA GLN A 75 -7.41 8.76 2.91
C GLN A 75 -7.87 9.02 1.46
N ARG A 76 -7.00 8.84 0.47
CA ARG A 76 -7.37 8.98 -0.96
C ARG A 76 -8.45 7.98 -1.39
N ILE A 77 -8.39 6.75 -0.88
CA ILE A 77 -9.43 5.74 -1.10
C ILE A 77 -10.77 6.20 -0.50
N ILE A 78 -10.76 6.71 0.74
CA ILE A 78 -11.95 7.21 1.44
C ILE A 78 -12.59 8.35 0.64
N GLU A 79 -11.80 9.34 0.23
CA GLU A 79 -12.28 10.47 -0.56
C GLU A 79 -12.94 10.02 -1.86
N ARG A 80 -12.33 9.07 -2.59
CA ARG A 80 -12.92 8.53 -3.82
C ARG A 80 -14.21 7.75 -3.54
N THR A 81 -14.23 6.95 -2.47
CA THR A 81 -15.38 6.13 -2.10
C THR A 81 -16.58 7.03 -1.75
N LYS A 82 -16.36 8.10 -0.96
CA LYS A 82 -17.40 9.10 -0.63
C LYS A 82 -17.98 9.81 -1.85
N ARG A 83 -17.18 10.02 -2.90
CA ARG A 83 -17.69 10.63 -4.15
C ARG A 83 -18.56 9.68 -4.96
N ASN A 84 -18.32 8.37 -4.84
CA ASN A 84 -19.06 7.34 -5.58
C ASN A 84 -20.32 6.87 -4.84
N ASP A 85 -20.45 7.17 -3.54
CA ASP A 85 -21.66 6.98 -2.74
C ASP A 85 -22.06 8.29 -2.03
N PRO A 86 -22.87 9.15 -2.68
CA PRO A 86 -23.26 10.45 -2.15
C PRO A 86 -24.21 10.36 -0.94
N SER A 87 -24.68 9.16 -0.55
CA SER A 87 -25.64 8.98 0.54
C SER A 87 -25.02 9.06 1.94
N GLY A 88 -23.69 8.95 2.07
CA GLY A 88 -22.97 9.17 3.33
C GLY A 88 -23.32 8.23 4.50
N ALA A 89 -24.15 7.21 4.30
CA ALA A 89 -24.72 6.38 5.37
C ALA A 89 -23.75 5.32 5.95
N GLY A 90 -22.49 5.30 5.52
CA GLY A 90 -21.60 4.15 5.73
C GLY A 90 -20.53 4.25 6.82
N TYR A 91 -20.40 5.38 7.53
CA TYR A 91 -19.39 5.51 8.58
C TYR A 91 -19.97 6.26 9.79
N SER A 92 -20.65 5.51 10.65
CA SER A 92 -20.93 5.88 12.07
C SER A 92 -19.86 5.25 12.94
#